data_AF-A0A078R5G9-F1
#
_entry.id   AF-A0A078R5G9-F1
#
_cell.length_a   1.000
_cell.length_b   1.000
_cell.length_c   1.000
_cell.angle_alpha   90.00
_cell.angle_beta   90.00
_cell.angle_gamma   90.00
#
_symmetry.space_group_name_H-M   'P 1'
#
loop_
_entity.id
_entity.type
_entity.pdbx_description
1 polymer ?
#
loop_
_entity_poly.entity_id
_entity_poly.type
_entity_poly.pdbx_seq_one_letter_code
_entity_poly.pdbx_strand_id
1 'polypeptide(L)' 'MIENAIKDYATAPDAYGIDFGVTSKGETLLVEVNEGYALGCYGLFPHLYAKSLITRWTELTDTLDKYWYI' A
#
# COMPACT_ATOMS: atom_id res chain seq x y z
N MET A 1 -15.04 6.35 2.82
CA MET A 1 -14.04 7.40 2.57
C MET A 1 -12.71 6.81 2.12
N ILE A 2 -12.05 5.98 2.95
CA ILE A 2 -10.75 5.34 2.60
C ILE A 2 -10.83 4.58 1.27
N GLU A 3 -11.85 3.74 1.08
CA GLU A 3 -12.03 3.03 -0.20
C GLU A 3 -12.21 3.95 -1.41
N ASN A 4 -12.80 5.13 -1.23
CA ASN A 4 -12.94 6.10 -2.32
C ASN A 4 -11.58 6.75 -2.62
N ALA A 5 -10.80 7.10 -1.59
CA ALA A 5 -9.44 7.61 -1.79
C ALA A 5 -8.56 6.61 -2.56
N ILE A 6 -8.68 5.31 -2.27
CA ILE A 6 -8.00 4.24 -3.01
C ILE A 6 -8.48 4.19 -4.47
N LYS A 7 -9.80 4.24 -4.71
CA LYS A 7 -10.39 4.22 -6.07
C LYS A 7 -10.02 5.45 -6.90
N ASP A 8 -9.95 6.62 -6.26
CA ASP A 8 -9.68 7.89 -6.91
C ASP A 8 -8.19 8.08 -7.23
N TYR A 9 -7.30 7.31 -6.59
CA TYR A 9 -5.86 7.33 -6.87
C TYR A 9 -5.52 6.54 -8.14
N ALA A 10 -5.94 7.07 -9.29
CA ALA A 10 -5.89 6.40 -10.60
C ALA A 10 -4.49 5.98 -11.06
N THR A 11 -3.44 6.58 -10.51
CA THR A 11 -2.03 6.30 -10.84
C THR A 11 -1.29 5.61 -9.69
N ALA A 12 -2.02 5.00 -8.75
CA ALA A 12 -1.42 4.32 -7.62
C ALA A 12 -0.50 3.17 -8.09
N PRO A 13 0.62 2.93 -7.39
CA PRO A 13 1.38 1.69 -7.52
C PRO A 13 0.53 0.45 -7.21
N ASP A 14 0.98 -0.72 -7.65
CA ASP A 14 0.33 -2.00 -7.36
C ASP A 14 0.36 -2.34 -5.86
N ALA A 15 1.33 -1.79 -5.11
CA ALA A 15 1.36 -1.86 -3.66
C ALA A 15 2.01 -0.61 -3.03
N TYR A 16 1.32 -0.02 -2.05
CA TYR A 16 1.71 1.21 -1.36
C TYR A 16 1.10 1.25 0.05
N GLY A 17 1.63 2.13 0.90
CA GLY A 17 1.02 2.47 2.19
C GLY A 17 0.29 3.81 2.08
N ILE A 18 -0.82 3.96 2.81
CA ILE A 18 -1.57 5.21 2.85
C ILE A 18 -1.99 5.52 4.28
N ASP A 19 -1.51 6.65 4.79
CA ASP A 19 -1.71 7.05 6.17
C ASP A 19 -2.79 8.13 6.25
N PHE A 20 -3.79 7.89 7.09
CA PHE A 20 -4.86 8.84 7.36
C PHE A 20 -4.80 9.31 8.81
N GLY A 21 -4.91 10.63 8.99
CA GLY A 21 -5.06 11.26 10.29
C GLY A 21 -6.51 11.67 10.53
N VAL A 22 -6.91 11.75 11.81
CA VAL A 22 -8.19 12.36 12.21
C VAL A 22 -7.90 13.63 13.01
N THR A 23 -8.44 14.77 12.57
CA THR A 23 -8.23 16.05 13.25
C THR A 23 -9.01 16.11 14.57
N SER A 24 -8.70 17.09 15.42
CA SER A 24 -9.47 17.36 16.65
C SER A 24 -10.93 17.73 16.39
N LYS A 25 -11.30 18.08 15.15
CA LYS A 25 -12.67 18.32 14.70
C LYS A 25 -13.36 17.07 14.14
N GLY A 26 -12.67 15.94 14.09
CA GLY A 26 -13.19 14.68 13.56
C GLY A 26 -13.08 14.53 12.04
N GLU A 27 -12.35 15.42 11.35
CA GLU A 27 -12.14 15.32 9.91
C GLU A 27 -11.04 14.29 9.61
N THR A 28 -11.24 13.42 8.62
CA THR A 28 -10.18 12.51 8.18
C THR A 28 -9.41 13.14 7.03
N LEU A 29 -8.09 13.21 7.16
CA LEU A 29 -7.18 13.77 6.17
C LEU A 29 -6.18 12.70 5.71
N LEU A 30 -5.85 12.71 4.42
CA LEU A 30 -4.69 11.99 3.91
C LEU A 30 -3.42 12.69 4.42
N VAL A 31 -2.53 11.95 5.06
CA VAL A 31 -1.28 12.47 5.64
C VAL A 31 -0.10 12.14 4.73
N GLU A 32 0.01 10.88 4.32
CA GLU A 32 1.16 10.39 3.55
C GLU A 32 0.76 9.21 2.66
N VAL A 33 1.47 9.08 1.53
CA VAL A 33 1.47 7.88 0.70
C VAL A 33 2.92 7.40 0.62
N ASN A 34 3.17 6.15 1.00
CA ASN A 34 4.50 5.56 1.06
C ASN A 34 4.70 4.51 -0.03
N GLU A 35 5.92 4.44 -0.54
CA GLU A 35 6.34 3.35 -1.43
C GLU A 35 6.23 2.00 -0.73
N GLY A 36 5.53 1.04 -1.37
CA GLY A 36 5.23 -0.26 -0.76
C GLY A 36 6.47 -1.06 -0.35
N TYR A 37 7.60 -0.89 -1.06
CA TYR A 37 8.86 -1.56 -0.74
C TYR A 37 9.56 -1.03 0.52
N ALA A 38 9.17 0.14 1.02
CA ALA A 38 9.78 0.81 2.17
C ALA A 38 8.94 0.69 3.46
N LEU A 39 7.83 -0.04 3.41
CA LEU A 39 6.94 -0.24 4.56
C LEU A 39 7.53 -1.21 5.57
N GLY A 40 7.31 -0.93 6.86
CA GLY A 40 7.43 -1.96 7.89
C GLY A 40 6.30 -2.98 7.81
N CYS A 41 6.42 -4.08 8.55
CA CYS A 41 5.38 -5.12 8.60
C CYS A 41 4.11 -4.66 9.35
N TYR A 42 4.23 -3.73 10.31
CA TYR A 42 3.11 -3.18 11.10
C TYR A 42 2.13 -4.23 11.67
N GLY A 43 2.61 -5.45 11.94
CA GLY A 43 1.81 -6.53 12.49
C GLY A 43 0.98 -7.32 11.46
N LEU A 44 1.18 -7.09 10.16
CA LEU A 44 0.64 -7.95 9.11
C LEU A 44 1.11 -9.39 9.27
N PHE A 45 0.29 -10.34 8.81
CA PHE A 45 0.76 -11.71 8.67
C PHE A 45 1.96 -11.73 7.71
N PRO A 46 3.03 -12.50 8.01
CA PRO A 46 4.27 -12.45 7.23
C PRO A 46 4.09 -12.67 5.73
N HIS A 47 3.14 -13.54 5.33
CA HIS A 47 2.85 -13.81 3.92
C HIS A 47 2.21 -12.60 3.21
N LEU A 48 1.30 -11.87 3.86
CA LEU A 48 0.69 -10.66 3.30
C LEU A 48 1.71 -9.52 3.17
N TYR A 49 2.61 -9.40 4.14
CA TYR A 49 3.71 -8.44 4.07
C TYR A 49 4.66 -8.78 2.91
N ALA A 50 5.09 -10.05 2.83
CA ALA A 50 5.94 -10.52 1.72
C ALA A 50 5.27 -10.29 0.36
N LYS A 51 3.97 -10.59 0.25
CA LYS A 51 3.18 -10.38 -0.97
C LYS A 51 3.17 -8.90 -1.39
N SER A 52 2.99 -7.99 -0.44
CA SER A 52 3.00 -6.54 -0.71
C SER A 52 4.35 -6.07 -1.25
N LEU A 53 5.46 -6.54 -0.65
CA LEU A 53 6.81 -6.23 -1.12
C LEU A 53 7.08 -6.79 -2.52
N ILE A 54 6.76 -8.07 -2.75
CA ILE A 54 6.97 -8.74 -4.04
C ILE A 54 6.19 -8.03 -5.13
N THR A 55 4.92 -7.68 -4.87
CA THR A 55 4.06 -6.96 -5.81
C THR A 55 4.70 -5.65 -6.24
N ARG A 56 5.17 -4.84 -5.28
CA ARG A 56 5.80 -3.56 -5.62
C ARG A 56 7.13 -3.72 -6.38
N TRP A 57 7.97 -4.67 -5.97
CA TRP A 57 9.23 -4.92 -6.66
C TRP A 57 9.03 -5.46 -8.08
N THR A 58 8.01 -6.27 -8.28
CA THR A 58 7.63 -6.82 -9.59
C THR A 58 7.28 -5.70 -10.56
N GLU A 59 6.42 -4.77 -10.14
CA GLU A 59 6.03 -3.59 -10.92
C GLU A 59 7.24 -2.71 -11.28
N LEU A 60 8.10 -2.40 -10.30
CA LEU A 60 9.28 -1.54 -10.49
C LEU A 60 10.33 -2.12 -11.43
N THR A 61 10.43 -3.44 -11.50
CA THR A 61 11.47 -4.14 -12.26
C THR A 61 10.96 -4.77 -13.55
N ASP A 62 9.67 -4.62 -13.85
CA ASP A 62 9.01 -5.29 -14.99
C ASP A 62 9.29 -6.81 -15.00
N THR A 63 9.18 -7.43 -13.83
CA THR A 63 9.39 -8.88 -13.67
C THR A 63 8.05 -9.61 -13.49
N LEU A 64 8.08 -10.94 -13.48
CA LEU A 64 6.90 -11.75 -13.18
C LEU A 64 6.83 -12.02 -11.67
N ASP A 65 5.67 -11.78 -11.06
CA ASP A 65 5.37 -12.26 -9.71
C ASP A 65 5.22 -13.79 -9.71
N LYS A 66 6.32 -14.48 -9.39
CA LYS A 66 6.35 -15.95 -9.27
C LYS A 66 5.56 -16.47 -8.07
N TYR A 67 5.18 -15.60 -7.15
CA TYR A 67 4.44 -15.89 -5.94
C TYR A 67 3.02 -15.32 -6.03
N TRP A 68 2.42 -15.34 -7.22
CA TRP A 68 1.04 -14.88 -7.41
C TRP A 68 0.03 -15.59 -6.47
N TYR A 69 0.37 -16.80 -6.01
CA TYR A 69 -0.48 -17.70 -5.22
C TYR A 69 -0.37 -17.56 -3.69
N ILE A 70 0.56 -16.74 -3.18
CA ILE A 70 0.68 -16.48 -1.73
C ILE A 70 -0.17 -15.29 -1.29
#